data_AF-A0A0M5LXC8-F1
#
_entry.id   AF-A0A0M5LXC8-F1
#
_cell.length_a   1.000
_cell.length_b   1.000
_cell.length_c   1.000
_cell.angle_alpha   90.00
_cell.angle_beta   90.00
_cell.angle_gamma   90.00
#
_symmetry.space_group_name_H-M   'P 1'
#
loop_
_entity.id
_entity.type
_entity.pdbx_description
1 polymer ?
#
loop_
_entity_poly.entity_id
_entity_poly.type
_entity_poly.pdbx_seq_one_letter_code
_entity_poly.pdbx_strand_id
1 'polypeptide(L)' 'MNKEIKRRTVVVGVFPNAAALLRLAGSVLIEQHDEWEAAERRYFSEASMLELDTMNDPLEAIEAIDEAVILPELGAA' A
#
# COMPACT_ATOMS: atom_id res chain seq x y z
N MET A 1 12.77 5.79 -0.97
CA MET A 1 12.80 4.98 -2.21
C MET A 1 13.45 5.68 -3.43
N ASN A 2 12.85 6.65 -4.12
CA ASN A 2 13.42 7.21 -5.39
C ASN A 2 14.83 7.81 -5.26
N LYS A 3 15.15 8.43 -4.12
CA LYS A 3 16.49 8.95 -3.82
C LYS A 3 17.53 7.81 -3.72
N GLU A 4 17.14 6.66 -3.18
CA GLU A 4 18.01 5.50 -2.97
C GLU A 4 18.39 4.85 -4.30
N ILE A 5 17.39 4.63 -5.15
CA ILE A 5 17.59 4.12 -6.51
C ILE A 5 18.55 5.05 -7.27
N LYS A 6 18.29 6.36 -7.25
CA LYS A 6 19.16 7.35 -7.90
C LYS A 6 20.61 7.30 -7.38
N ARG A 7 20.81 7.13 -6.07
CA ARG A 7 22.16 7.05 -5.49
C ARG A 7 22.92 5.80 -5.95
N ARG A 8 22.27 4.63 -5.93
CA ARG A 8 22.92 3.36 -6.32
C ARG A 8 23.17 3.26 -7.82
N THR A 9 22.30 3.84 -8.65
CA THR A 9 22.54 3.89 -10.09
C THR A 9 23.73 4.79 -10.45
N VAL A 10 24.00 5.85 -9.68
CA VAL A 10 25.18 6.71 -9.88
C VAL A 10 26.49 5.96 -9.64
N VAL A 11 26.54 5.02 -8.69
CA VAL A 11 27.74 4.21 -8.42
C VAL A 11 28.05 3.24 -9.57
N VAL A 12 27.01 2.65 -10.18
CA VAL A 12 27.18 1.73 -11.31
C VAL A 12 27.55 2.48 -12.60
N GLY A 13 27.02 3.69 -12.80
CA GLY A 13 27.32 4.55 -13.95
C GLY A 13 26.62 4.10 -15.24
N VAL A 14 26.98 2.91 -15.77
CA VAL A 14 26.43 2.35 -17.01
C VAL A 14 26.00 0.89 -16.80
N PHE A 15 24.83 0.54 -17.34
CA PHE A 15 24.30 -0.82 -17.26
C PHE A 15 24.41 -1.53 -18.62
N PRO A 16 24.70 -2.85 -18.62
CA PRO A 16 24.84 -3.63 -19.86
C PRO A 16 23.50 -3.91 -20.57
N ASN A 17 22.38 -3.81 -19.85
CA ASN A 17 21.02 -3.91 -20.39
C ASN A 17 19.99 -3.42 -19.35
N ALA A 18 18.74 -3.25 -19.79
CA ALA A 18 17.64 -2.81 -18.92
C ALA A 18 17.33 -3.79 -17.78
N ALA A 19 17.50 -5.09 -17.98
CA ALA A 19 17.26 -6.09 -16.94
C ALA A 19 18.24 -5.94 -15.75
N ALA A 20 19.49 -5.55 -16.00
CA ALA A 20 20.46 -5.26 -14.94
C ALA A 20 20.04 -4.07 -14.07
N LEU A 21 19.50 -3.01 -14.69
CA LEU A 21 18.92 -1.87 -13.95
C LEU A 21 17.72 -2.29 -13.11
N LEU A 22 16.82 -3.10 -13.69
CA LEU A 22 15.61 -3.57 -13.00
C LEU A 22 15.96 -4.44 -11.80
N ARG A 23 16.98 -5.31 -11.90
CA ARG A 23 17.47 -6.11 -10.77
C ARG A 23 18.01 -5.24 -9.63
N LEU A 24 18.75 -4.18 -9.93
CA LEU A 24 19.24 -3.26 -8.90
C LEU A 24 18.08 -2.51 -8.23
N ALA A 25 17.13 -2.00 -9.02
CA ALA A 25 15.94 -1.35 -8.47
C ALA A 25 15.13 -2.34 -7.60
N GLY A 26 14.98 -3.59 -8.05
CA GLY A 26 14.33 -4.66 -7.29
C GLY A 26 15.04 -4.96 -5.97
N SER A 27 16.37 -5.07 -5.96
CA SER A 27 17.14 -5.25 -4.72
C SER A 27 16.92 -4.10 -3.73
N VAL A 28 16.91 -2.86 -4.19
CA VAL A 28 16.61 -1.69 -3.33
C VAL A 28 15.22 -1.77 -2.73
N LEU A 29 14.23 -2.24 -3.49
CA LEU A 29 12.86 -2.39 -3.01
C LEU A 29 12.74 -3.50 -1.96
N ILE A 30 13.41 -4.64 -2.17
CA ILE A 30 13.44 -5.74 -1.22
C ILE A 30 14.06 -5.27 0.09
N GLU A 31 15.23 -4.63 0.05
CA GLU A 31 15.88 -4.11 1.26
C GLU A 31 14.99 -3.11 2.02
N GLN A 32 14.23 -2.29 1.29
CA GLN A 32 13.32 -1.35 1.93
C GLN A 32 12.10 -2.03 2.55
N HIS A 33 11.59 -3.08 1.90
CA HIS A 33 10.51 -3.91 2.41
C HIS A 33 10.95 -4.62 3.70
N ASP A 34 12.12 -5.24 3.69
CA ASP A 34 12.69 -5.92 4.86
C ASP A 34 12.88 -4.94 6.02
N GLU A 35 13.33 -3.70 5.75
CA GLU A 35 13.43 -2.64 6.77
C GLU A 35 12.05 -2.25 7.33
N TRP A 36 11.02 -2.18 6.50
CA TRP A 36 9.66 -1.87 6.95
C TRP A 36 9.04 -3.01 7.76
N GLU A 37 9.27 -4.25 7.35
CA GLU A 37 8.80 -5.44 8.08
C GLU A 37 9.49 -5.57 9.43
N ALA A 38 10.80 -5.33 9.49
CA ALA A 38 11.59 -5.44 10.71
C ALA A 38 11.43 -4.24 11.66
N ALA A 39 10.86 -3.12 11.19
CA ALA A 39 10.66 -1.95 12.03
C ALA A 39 9.55 -2.20 13.06
N GLU A 40 9.88 -2.15 14.35
CA GLU A 40 8.94 -2.25 15.49
C GLU A 40 7.90 -1.11 15.56
N ARG A 41 7.90 -0.20 14.58
CA ARG A 41 7.01 0.95 14.55
C ARG A 41 5.60 0.46 14.22
N ARG A 42 4.78 0.34 15.27
CA ARG A 42 3.32 0.49 15.16
C ARG A 42 3.06 1.87 14.55
N TYR A 43 2.91 1.90 13.23
CA TYR A 43 2.78 3.14 12.45
C TYR A 43 1.49 3.91 12.77
N PHE A 44 0.60 3.33 13.56
CA PHE A 44 -0.62 3.92 14.05
C PHE A 44 -0.78 3.65 15.55
N SER A 45 -1.42 4.59 16.25
CA SER A 45 -1.82 4.37 17.64
C SER A 45 -2.79 3.18 17.71
N GLU A 46 -2.87 2.52 18.87
CA GLU A 46 -3.84 1.43 19.06
C GLU A 46 -5.28 1.88 18.77
N ALA A 47 -5.62 3.12 19.13
CA ALA A 47 -6.91 3.73 18.81
C ALA A 47 -7.12 3.90 17.29
N SER A 48 -6.10 4.36 16.55
CA SER A 48 -6.17 4.49 15.09
C SER A 48 -6.22 3.14 14.39
N MET A 49 -5.55 2.11 14.94
CA MET A 49 -5.64 0.74 14.44
C MET A 49 -7.03 0.15 14.66
N LEU A 50 -7.66 0.43 15.80
CA LEU A 50 -9.03 0.01 16.09
C LEU A 50 -10.02 0.65 15.10
N GLU A 51 -9.86 1.94 14.81
CA GLU A 51 -10.69 2.65 13.85
C GLU A 51 -10.56 2.05 12.44
N LEU A 52 -9.35 1.73 11.99
CA LEU A 52 -9.13 1.06 10.71
C LEU A 52 -9.74 -0.34 10.66
N ASP A 53 -9.69 -1.09 11.77
CA ASP A 53 -10.29 -2.42 11.86
C ASP A 53 -11.81 -2.34 11.77
N THR A 54 -12.43 -1.38 12.47
CA THR A 54 -13.88 -1.12 12.36
C THR A 54 -14.29 -0.70 10.95
N MET A 55 -13.49 0.14 10.27
CA MET A 55 -13.77 0.56 8.89
C MET A 55 -13.62 -0.58 7.86
N ASN A 56 -12.88 -1.64 8.20
CA ASN A 56 -12.63 -2.78 7.33
C ASN A 56 -13.50 -3.99 7.70
N ASP A 57 -14.47 -3.81 8.61
CA ASP A 57 -15.42 -4.85 9.00
C ASP A 57 -16.35 -5.19 7.82
N PRO A 58 -16.32 -6.43 7.31
CA PRO A 58 -17.21 -6.86 6.24
C PRO A 58 -18.69 -6.72 6.59
N LEU A 59 -19.07 -6.74 7.88
CA LEU A 59 -20.45 -6.62 8.33
C LEU A 59 -20.99 -5.20 8.13
N GLU A 60 -20.25 -4.15 8.50
CA GLU A 60 -20.65 -2.76 8.23
C GLU A 60 -20.68 -2.47 6.72
N ALA A 61 -19.76 -3.08 5.95
CA ALA A 61 -19.78 -2.96 4.49
C ALA A 61 -21.04 -3.60 3.87
N ILE A 62 -21.54 -4.70 4.44
CA ILE A 62 -22.79 -5.36 4.02
C ILE A 62 -24.00 -4.52 4.42
N GLU A 63 -24.04 -3.97 5.63
CA GLU A 63 -25.12 -3.09 6.10
C GLU A 63 -25.22 -1.80 5.27
N ALA A 64 -24.09 -1.19 4.90
CA ALA A 64 -24.03 -0.02 4.03
C ALA A 64 -24.49 -0.31 2.58
N ILE A 65 -24.28 -1.54 2.09
CA ILE A 65 -24.80 -1.97 0.79
C ILE A 65 -26.32 -2.18 0.86
N ASP A 66 -26.83 -2.75 1.96
CA ASP A 66 -28.27 -2.96 2.14
C ASP A 66 -29.01 -1.61 2.20
N GLU A 67 -28.52 -0.65 2.99
CA GLU A 67 -29.06 0.72 3.08
C GLU A 67 -29.10 1.44 1.72
N ALA A 68 -28.07 1.25 0.88
CA ALA A 68 -28.01 1.84 -0.47
C ALA A 68 -28.95 1.16 -1.48
N VAL A 69 -29.29 -0.12 -1.27
CA VAL A 69 -30.27 -0.86 -2.09
C VAL A 69 -31.71 -0.48 -1.71
N ILE A 70 -31.96 0.00 -0.49
CA ILE A 70 -33.27 0.54 -0.04
C ILE A 70 -33.42 2.05 -0.36
N LEU A 71 -33.01 2.50 -1.55
CA LEU A 71 -33.53 3.75 -2.14
C LEU A 71 -34.65 3.40 -3.15
N PRO A 72 -35.92 3.33 -2.75
CA PRO A 72 -37.02 3.05 -3.66
C PRO A 72 -37.44 4.34 -4.39
N GLU A 73 -36.57 4.93 -5.20
CA GLU A 73 -36.94 6.12 -5.99
C GLU A 73 -36.58 5.97 -7.48
N LEU A 74 -36.69 4.74 -8.01
CA LEU A 74 -36.95 4.48 -9.44
C LEU A 74 -38.23 3.64 -9.58
N GLY A 75 -39.25 3.99 -8.79
CA GLY A 75 -40.55 3.34 -8.74
C GLY A 75 -41.71 4.31 -8.76
N ALA A 76 -41.55 5.53 -9.30
CA ALA A 76 -42.67 6.42 -9.57
C ALA A 76 -42.35 7.39 -10.71
N ALA A 77 -43.12 7.23 -11.79
CA ALA A 77 -43.40 8.17 -12.89
C ALA A 77 -42.28 8.50 -13.90
#